data_AF-A0A8B7Y6W3-F1
#
_entry.id   AF-A0A8B7Y6W3-F1
#
_cell.length_a   1.000
_cell.length_b   1.000
_cell.length_c   1.000
_cell.angle_alpha   90.00
_cell.angle_beta   90.00
_cell.angle_gamma   90.00
#
_symmetry.space_group_name_H-M   'P 1'
#
loop_
_entity.id
_entity.type
_entity.pdbx_description
1 polymer ?
#
loop_
_entity_poly.entity_id
_entity_poly.type
_entity_poly.pdbx_seq_one_letter_code
_entity_poly.pdbx_strand_id
1 'polypeptide(L)'
;MTKAGWIPTTANMEMKYFLMASLFLATQLSISHAGGEASNPSALDVALQPLYRQLETFKDQLDAFKVFAKCQCVPPLTDEVLASCHAYVQAGRSHGNGYYKIRPTCGGASFDPIDVYCDQESNGGGWMRVYYKSGAQTCRTYSEFTWTGQLITCLGLDNVTAFAVSDDVATINTENSWILENSSWAFESFRVCGNSPCTSSTNLGISYADVIANLAKCQTPSGTDWSQAYAGGYAMIDGFLSTNGDWSRMFYGCVNSYRNVGQSTRLRFGGGPHHTGEFVHTSCNDYSANVQDGNRVTSRWTTNNVRVMWMKI
;
A
#
# COMPACT_ATOMS: atom_id res chain seq x y z
N MET A 1 10.56 -22.48 -21.90
CA MET A 1 9.72 -21.83 -22.93
C MET A 1 8.51 -21.21 -22.23
N THR A 2 8.65 -19.99 -21.75
CA THR A 2 7.58 -19.25 -21.06
C THR A 2 7.10 -18.15 -21.99
N LYS A 3 5.77 -18.10 -22.21
CA LYS A 3 5.09 -17.10 -23.05
C LYS A 3 5.31 -15.71 -22.47
N ALA A 4 5.82 -14.79 -23.27
CA ALA A 4 5.87 -13.37 -22.93
C ALA A 4 4.45 -12.84 -22.72
N GLY A 5 4.15 -12.44 -21.48
CA GLY A 5 2.92 -11.72 -21.15
C GLY A 5 3.05 -10.27 -21.58
N TRP A 6 2.24 -9.85 -22.55
CA TRP A 6 2.09 -8.44 -22.92
C TRP A 6 1.33 -7.70 -21.81
N ILE A 7 1.98 -6.78 -21.10
CA ILE A 7 1.31 -5.83 -20.21
C ILE A 7 1.00 -4.59 -21.06
N PRO A 8 -0.28 -4.25 -21.31
CA PRO A 8 -0.61 -3.03 -22.02
C PRO A 8 -0.42 -1.84 -21.07
N THR A 9 0.54 -0.97 -21.37
CA THR A 9 0.62 0.36 -20.76
C THR A 9 -0.62 1.18 -21.13
N THR A 10 -1.02 2.12 -20.28
CA THR A 10 -2.19 3.01 -20.48
C THR A 10 -2.16 3.76 -21.82
N ALA A 11 -0.97 4.07 -22.34
CA ALA A 11 -0.77 4.64 -23.67
C ALA A 11 -1.30 3.73 -24.83
N ASN A 12 -1.25 2.41 -24.66
CA ASN A 12 -1.79 1.46 -25.66
C ASN A 12 -3.32 1.39 -25.66
N MET A 13 -3.99 1.75 -24.55
CA MET A 13 -5.45 1.81 -24.51
C MET A 13 -5.97 3.07 -25.19
N GLU A 14 -5.41 4.25 -24.90
CA GLU A 14 -5.87 5.51 -25.51
C GLU A 14 -5.70 5.52 -27.03
N MET A 15 -4.61 4.93 -27.54
CA MET A 15 -4.37 4.83 -28.98
C MET A 15 -5.39 3.93 -29.69
N LYS A 16 -5.86 2.85 -29.05
CA LYS A 16 -6.90 1.97 -29.61
C LYS A 16 -8.26 2.64 -29.67
N TYR A 17 -8.65 3.38 -28.63
CA TYR A 17 -9.91 4.13 -28.63
C TYR A 17 -9.93 5.24 -29.66
N PHE A 18 -8.80 5.93 -29.85
CA PHE A 18 -8.69 6.99 -30.85
C PHE A 18 -8.76 6.44 -32.30
N LEU A 19 -8.11 5.31 -32.57
CA LEU A 19 -8.18 4.61 -33.87
C LEU A 19 -9.60 4.11 -34.17
N MET A 20 -10.31 3.56 -33.17
CA MET A 20 -11.69 3.10 -33.34
C MET A 20 -12.66 4.27 -33.59
N ALA A 21 -12.49 5.40 -32.88
CA ALA A 21 -13.31 6.60 -33.10
C ALA A 21 -13.11 7.19 -34.51
N SER A 22 -11.86 7.23 -34.99
CA SER A 22 -11.52 7.74 -36.32
C SER A 22 -12.10 6.86 -37.44
N LEU A 23 -12.04 5.53 -37.28
CA LEU A 23 -12.63 4.58 -38.23
C LEU A 23 -14.16 4.70 -38.28
N PHE A 24 -14.79 4.90 -37.12
CA PHE A 24 -16.23 5.08 -37.01
C PHE A 24 -16.70 6.36 -37.72
N LEU A 25 -15.96 7.47 -37.56
CA LEU A 25 -16.26 8.74 -38.21
C LEU A 25 -16.13 8.66 -39.74
N ALA A 26 -15.08 8.00 -40.25
CA ALA A 26 -14.89 7.76 -41.68
C ALA A 26 -16.03 6.90 -42.28
N THR A 27 -16.53 5.93 -41.51
CA THR A 27 -17.64 5.07 -41.92
C THR A 27 -18.96 5.86 -42.02
N GLN A 28 -19.25 6.75 -41.06
CA GLN A 28 -20.46 7.59 -41.09
C GLN A 28 -20.47 8.59 -42.26
N LEU A 29 -19.32 9.19 -42.57
CA LEU A 29 -19.17 10.08 -43.74
C LEU A 29 -19.44 9.34 -45.06
N SER A 30 -19.02 8.08 -45.15
CA SER A 30 -19.24 7.24 -46.33
C SER A 30 -20.71 6.88 -46.53
N ILE A 31 -21.46 6.65 -45.44
CA ILE A 31 -22.89 6.33 -45.47
C ILE A 31 -23.73 7.56 -45.86
N SER A 32 -23.34 8.77 -45.44
CA SER A 32 -24.07 10.01 -45.76
C SER A 32 -24.02 10.41 -47.24
N HIS A 33 -23.01 9.92 -47.99
CA HIS A 33 -22.85 10.19 -49.42
C HIS A 33 -23.59 9.21 -50.34
N ALA A 34 -24.05 8.06 -49.82
CA ALA A 34 -24.75 7.05 -50.63
C ALA A 34 -26.21 7.41 -50.95
N GLY A 35 -26.73 8.52 -50.41
CA GLY A 35 -28.14 8.92 -50.52
C GLY A 35 -28.47 10.01 -51.54
N GLY A 36 -27.49 10.55 -52.28
CA GLY A 36 -27.73 11.59 -53.28
C GLY A 36 -26.80 11.45 -54.48
N GLU A 37 -27.37 11.52 -55.68
CA GLU A 37 -26.63 11.52 -56.96
C GLU A 37 -25.57 12.64 -56.98
N ALA A 38 -24.33 12.30 -56.65
CA ALA A 38 -23.18 13.19 -56.79
C ALA A 38 -22.38 12.76 -58.02
N SER A 39 -22.65 13.41 -59.16
CA SER A 39 -21.99 13.18 -60.45
C SER A 39 -20.67 13.94 -60.63
N ASN A 40 -20.00 14.37 -59.55
CA ASN A 40 -18.74 15.10 -59.66
C ASN A 40 -17.62 14.55 -58.74
N PRO A 41 -16.70 13.71 -59.25
CA PRO A 41 -15.63 13.10 -58.45
C PRO A 41 -14.71 14.12 -57.76
N SER A 42 -14.63 15.35 -58.25
CA SER A 42 -13.80 16.41 -57.63
C SER A 42 -14.33 16.88 -56.26
N ALA A 43 -15.63 16.75 -55.99
CA ALA A 43 -16.21 17.18 -54.71
C ALA A 43 -15.85 16.22 -53.56
N LEU A 44 -15.72 14.93 -53.87
CA LEU A 44 -15.33 13.91 -52.90
C LEU A 44 -13.85 14.07 -52.49
N ASP A 45 -12.96 14.34 -53.45
CA ASP A 45 -11.55 14.59 -53.17
C ASP A 45 -11.34 15.82 -52.26
N VAL A 46 -12.12 16.88 -52.48
CA VAL A 46 -12.10 18.08 -51.63
C VAL A 46 -12.65 17.80 -50.24
N ALA A 47 -13.68 16.96 -50.11
CA ALA A 47 -14.26 16.57 -48.82
C ALA A 47 -13.33 15.66 -47.99
N LEU A 48 -12.49 14.84 -48.64
CA LEU A 48 -11.58 13.90 -47.96
C LEU A 48 -10.22 14.52 -47.58
N GLN A 49 -9.82 15.64 -48.20
CA GLN A 49 -8.57 16.37 -47.94
C GLN A 49 -8.26 16.62 -46.44
N PRO A 50 -9.22 17.07 -45.59
CA PRO A 50 -8.96 17.28 -44.16
C PRO A 50 -8.64 15.98 -43.41
N LEU A 51 -9.29 14.88 -43.79
CA LEU A 51 -9.12 13.55 -43.20
C LEU A 51 -7.75 12.96 -43.54
N TYR A 52 -7.30 13.11 -44.80
CA TYR A 52 -5.94 12.73 -45.20
C TYR A 52 -4.87 13.50 -44.42
N ARG A 53 -5.10 14.79 -44.15
CA ARG A 53 -4.16 15.63 -43.40
C ARG A 53 -4.06 15.21 -41.92
N GLN A 54 -5.19 14.82 -41.31
CA GLN A 54 -5.20 14.25 -39.96
C GLN A 54 -4.49 12.90 -39.90
N LEU A 55 -4.65 12.05 -40.93
CA LEU A 55 -4.00 10.75 -41.00
C LEU A 55 -2.48 10.86 -41.11
N GLU A 56 -1.95 11.76 -41.94
CA GLU A 56 -0.50 11.99 -42.04
C GLU A 56 0.07 12.58 -40.74
N THR A 57 -0.64 13.52 -40.09
CA THR A 57 -0.23 14.05 -38.78
C THR A 57 -0.12 12.94 -37.73
N PHE A 58 -1.06 11.99 -37.73
CA PHE A 58 -1.04 10.85 -36.81
C PHE A 58 0.11 9.89 -37.12
N LYS A 59 0.40 9.66 -38.41
CA LYS A 59 1.53 8.85 -38.85
C LYS A 59 2.86 9.45 -38.41
N ASP A 60 3.02 10.76 -38.53
CA ASP A 60 4.20 11.48 -38.05
C ASP A 60 4.35 11.38 -36.52
N GLN A 61 3.26 11.50 -35.77
CA GLN A 61 3.25 11.30 -34.31
C GLN A 61 3.63 9.86 -33.93
N LEU A 62 3.12 8.87 -34.66
CA LEU A 62 3.43 7.47 -34.44
C LEU A 62 4.90 7.16 -34.77
N ASP A 63 5.44 7.73 -35.85
CA ASP A 63 6.82 7.54 -36.23
C ASP A 63 7.77 8.29 -35.26
N ALA A 64 7.40 9.47 -34.76
CA ALA A 64 8.09 10.13 -33.66
C ALA A 64 8.08 9.28 -32.37
N PHE A 65 6.96 8.62 -32.06
CA PHE A 65 6.85 7.71 -30.93
C PHE A 65 7.72 6.46 -31.10
N LYS A 66 7.81 5.90 -32.33
CA LYS A 66 8.72 4.78 -32.64
C LYS A 66 10.19 5.16 -32.53
N VAL A 67 10.55 6.41 -32.86
CA VAL A 67 11.90 6.93 -32.68
C VAL A 67 12.21 7.11 -31.19
N PHE A 68 11.27 7.63 -30.41
CA PHE A 68 11.40 7.68 -28.94
C PHE A 68 11.52 6.29 -28.30
N ALA A 69 10.77 5.31 -28.80
CA ALA A 69 10.85 3.92 -28.34
C ALA A 69 12.16 3.20 -28.73
N LYS A 70 12.92 3.73 -29.69
CA LYS A 70 14.21 3.16 -30.14
C LYS A 70 15.43 3.75 -29.43
N CYS A 71 15.28 4.83 -28.66
CA CYS A 71 16.37 5.46 -27.91
C CYS A 71 16.14 5.39 -26.40
N GLN A 72 15.94 4.19 -25.87
CA GLN A 72 16.47 3.85 -24.55
C GLN A 72 17.05 2.44 -24.61
N CYS A 73 18.38 2.36 -24.56
CA CYS A 73 19.09 1.17 -24.10
C CYS A 73 18.81 0.99 -22.60
N VAL A 74 17.55 0.76 -22.22
CA VAL A 74 17.31 0.10 -20.94
C VAL A 74 17.75 -1.34 -21.20
N PRO A 75 18.82 -1.85 -20.59
CA PRO A 75 19.11 -3.27 -20.66
C PRO A 75 17.81 -4.00 -20.30
N PRO A 76 17.47 -5.13 -20.96
CA PRO A 76 16.26 -5.87 -20.62
C PRO A 76 16.25 -6.01 -19.11
N LEU A 77 15.24 -5.40 -18.46
CA LEU A 77 15.04 -5.51 -17.03
C LEU A 77 15.16 -7.00 -16.75
N THR A 78 16.24 -7.39 -16.08
CA THR A 78 16.32 -8.75 -15.57
C THR A 78 15.03 -8.92 -14.78
N ASP A 79 14.32 -10.03 -14.97
CA ASP A 79 13.13 -10.41 -14.19
C ASP A 79 13.51 -10.66 -12.71
N GLU A 80 14.56 -10.01 -12.23
CA GLU A 80 15.05 -10.01 -10.87
C GLU A 80 14.01 -9.35 -9.99
N VAL A 81 13.29 -10.22 -9.29
CA VAL A 81 12.41 -9.88 -8.19
C VAL A 81 13.28 -9.33 -7.05
N LEU A 82 13.00 -8.10 -6.61
CA LEU A 82 13.75 -7.43 -5.55
C LEU A 82 13.25 -7.82 -4.16
N ALA A 83 14.05 -7.51 -3.13
CA ALA A 83 13.80 -7.99 -1.77
C ALA A 83 12.62 -7.32 -1.05
N SER A 84 12.29 -6.08 -1.41
CA SER A 84 11.25 -5.29 -0.72
C SER A 84 10.61 -4.24 -1.64
N CYS A 85 9.50 -3.64 -1.18
CA CYS A 85 8.92 -2.46 -1.83
C CYS A 85 9.95 -1.33 -1.95
N HIS A 86 10.73 -1.07 -0.90
CA HIS A 86 11.74 -0.01 -0.92
C HIS A 86 12.88 -0.28 -1.90
N ALA A 87 13.29 -1.54 -2.07
CA ALA A 87 14.29 -1.92 -3.06
C ALA A 87 13.88 -1.55 -4.50
N TYR A 88 12.58 -1.65 -4.84
CA TYR A 88 12.08 -1.18 -6.14
C TYR A 88 12.24 0.32 -6.33
N VAL A 89 12.02 1.14 -5.30
CA VAL A 89 12.28 2.59 -5.37
C VAL A 89 13.76 2.86 -5.56
N GLN A 90 14.61 2.26 -4.73
CA GLN A 90 16.07 2.48 -4.76
C GLN A 90 16.69 2.09 -6.11
N ALA A 91 16.17 1.03 -6.74
CA ALA A 91 16.61 0.58 -8.05
C ALA A 91 16.05 1.41 -9.23
N GLY A 92 15.17 2.39 -8.97
CA GLY A 92 14.46 3.12 -10.04
C GLY A 92 13.49 2.24 -10.85
N ARG A 93 12.97 1.18 -10.23
CA ARG A 93 12.09 0.16 -10.84
C ARG A 93 10.64 0.22 -10.33
N SER A 94 10.32 1.23 -9.55
CA SER A 94 8.94 1.53 -9.15
C SER A 94 8.08 1.87 -10.38
N HIS A 95 6.87 1.32 -10.42
CA HIS A 95 5.83 1.63 -11.41
C HIS A 95 4.55 2.16 -10.75
N GLY A 96 4.69 2.84 -9.60
CA GLY A 96 3.59 3.40 -8.82
C GLY A 96 3.02 2.45 -7.77
N ASN A 97 1.91 2.83 -7.15
CA ASN A 97 1.25 2.03 -6.11
C ASN A 97 0.62 0.77 -6.71
N GLY A 98 0.72 -0.37 -6.01
CA GLY A 98 0.14 -1.62 -6.51
C GLY A 98 0.76 -2.87 -5.93
N TYR A 99 0.42 -4.01 -6.53
CA TYR A 99 1.02 -5.29 -6.15
C TYR A 99 2.39 -5.47 -6.81
N TYR A 100 3.38 -5.78 -5.99
CA TYR A 100 4.73 -6.13 -6.41
C TYR A 100 5.04 -7.56 -5.98
N LYS A 101 5.75 -8.26 -6.85
CA LYS A 101 6.41 -9.50 -6.48
C LYS A 101 7.71 -9.13 -5.77
N ILE A 102 7.90 -9.61 -4.55
CA ILE A 102 9.15 -9.44 -3.79
C ILE A 102 9.73 -10.80 -3.40
N ARG A 103 11.04 -10.89 -3.22
CA ARG A 103 11.74 -12.12 -2.84
C ARG A 103 12.52 -11.87 -1.54
N PRO A 104 11.98 -12.27 -0.39
CA PRO A 104 12.69 -12.17 0.89
C PRO A 104 14.03 -12.92 0.84
N THR A 105 15.07 -12.34 1.42
CA THR A 105 16.43 -12.90 1.41
C THR A 105 17.05 -12.83 2.81
N CYS A 106 17.55 -13.95 3.33
CA CYS A 106 18.23 -14.00 4.62
C CYS A 106 19.14 -15.22 4.72
N GLY A 107 20.34 -15.07 5.29
CA GLY A 107 21.21 -16.21 5.60
C GLY A 107 21.53 -17.15 4.43
N GLY A 108 21.50 -16.65 3.19
CA GLY A 108 21.67 -17.46 1.97
C GLY A 108 20.44 -18.25 1.52
N ALA A 109 19.36 -18.26 2.30
CA ALA A 109 18.06 -18.79 1.89
C ALA A 109 17.30 -17.71 1.09
N SER A 110 16.80 -18.10 -0.08
CA SER A 110 15.82 -17.34 -0.84
C SER A 110 14.46 -17.97 -0.61
N PHE A 111 13.47 -17.15 -0.26
CA PHE A 111 12.08 -17.56 -0.28
C PHE A 111 11.55 -17.59 -1.71
N ASP A 112 10.48 -18.34 -1.92
CA ASP A 112 9.68 -18.17 -3.13
C ASP A 112 9.16 -16.73 -3.18
N PRO A 113 9.12 -16.09 -4.37
CA PRO A 113 8.58 -14.76 -4.49
C PRO A 113 7.12 -14.67 -4.01
N ILE A 114 6.83 -13.69 -3.17
CA ILE A 114 5.50 -13.39 -2.66
C ILE A 114 4.97 -12.11 -3.27
N ASP A 115 3.64 -12.01 -3.41
CA ASP A 115 2.98 -10.79 -3.89
C ASP A 115 2.55 -9.94 -2.70
N VAL A 116 3.03 -8.70 -2.65
CA VAL A 116 2.71 -7.73 -1.59
C VAL A 116 2.20 -6.44 -2.21
N TYR A 117 1.38 -5.70 -1.48
CA TYR A 117 0.97 -4.37 -1.92
C TYR A 117 2.00 -3.33 -1.45
N CYS A 118 2.49 -2.52 -2.38
CA CYS A 118 3.42 -1.43 -2.13
C CYS A 118 2.78 -0.07 -2.42
N ASP A 119 2.93 0.88 -1.49
CA ASP A 119 2.79 2.31 -1.76
C ASP A 119 4.19 2.86 -2.09
N GLN A 120 4.36 3.24 -3.35
CA GLN A 120 5.63 3.63 -3.95
C GLN A 120 5.70 5.12 -4.29
N GLU A 121 4.62 5.86 -4.04
CA GLU A 121 4.53 7.28 -4.38
C GLU A 121 4.59 8.17 -3.14
N SER A 122 4.04 7.69 -2.02
CA SER A 122 3.90 8.50 -0.81
C SER A 122 5.19 8.55 0.00
N ASN A 123 5.60 9.76 0.41
CA ASN A 123 6.76 10.00 1.26
C ASN A 123 8.03 9.27 0.77
N GLY A 124 8.29 9.38 -0.54
CA GLY A 124 9.42 8.73 -1.19
C GLY A 124 9.25 7.23 -1.41
N GLY A 125 8.02 6.69 -1.27
CA GLY A 125 7.67 5.32 -1.58
C GLY A 125 8.33 4.26 -0.70
N GLY A 126 8.24 3.01 -1.13
CA GLY A 126 8.88 1.86 -0.48
C GLY A 126 8.08 1.26 0.67
N TRP A 127 6.83 1.67 0.86
CA TRP A 127 5.97 1.19 1.94
C TRP A 127 5.35 -0.13 1.55
N MET A 128 5.48 -1.14 2.41
CA MET A 128 4.80 -2.42 2.26
C MET A 128 3.58 -2.46 3.17
N ARG A 129 2.42 -2.80 2.60
CA ARG A 129 1.22 -3.10 3.39
C ARG A 129 1.41 -4.46 4.05
N VAL A 130 1.32 -4.51 5.37
CA VAL A 130 1.48 -5.77 6.12
C VAL A 130 0.14 -6.46 6.32
N TYR A 131 -0.87 -5.70 6.79
CA TYR A 131 -2.27 -6.13 6.82
C TYR A 131 -3.18 -4.91 6.83
N TYR A 132 -4.48 -5.13 6.67
CA TYR A 132 -5.47 -4.10 6.92
C TYR A 132 -6.73 -4.65 7.57
N LYS A 133 -7.49 -3.76 8.18
CA LYS A 133 -8.85 -3.98 8.67
C LYS A 133 -9.80 -3.10 7.90
N SER A 134 -11.02 -3.57 7.67
CA SER A 134 -12.08 -2.84 6.99
C SER A 134 -13.44 -3.06 7.66
N GLY A 135 -13.67 -2.38 8.78
CA GLY A 135 -14.89 -2.53 9.58
C GLY A 135 -14.74 -3.46 10.78
N ALA A 136 -15.79 -3.62 11.59
CA ALA A 136 -15.66 -4.03 13.01
C ALA A 136 -14.93 -5.37 13.26
N GLN A 137 -14.93 -6.32 12.33
CA GLN A 137 -14.40 -7.67 12.53
C GLN A 137 -13.61 -8.25 11.34
N THR A 138 -13.38 -7.49 10.27
CA THR A 138 -12.68 -8.05 9.11
C THR A 138 -11.23 -7.58 9.11
N CYS A 139 -10.34 -8.44 9.60
CA CYS A 139 -8.92 -8.30 9.33
C CYS A 139 -8.57 -9.07 8.06
N ARG A 140 -7.72 -8.49 7.23
CA ARG A 140 -7.36 -8.96 5.89
C ARG A 140 -5.84 -9.06 5.83
N THR A 141 -5.36 -10.28 5.66
CA THR A 141 -3.96 -10.62 5.39
C THR A 141 -3.85 -11.18 3.97
N TYR A 142 -2.62 -11.35 3.50
CA TYR A 142 -2.33 -12.11 2.29
C TYR A 142 -2.77 -13.56 2.46
N SER A 143 -3.38 -14.11 1.41
CA SER A 143 -3.89 -15.48 1.35
C SER A 143 -2.92 -16.45 0.67
N GLU A 144 -1.96 -15.88 -0.06
CA GLU A 144 -1.00 -16.55 -0.93
C GLU A 144 0.22 -17.07 -0.15
N PHE A 145 0.44 -16.56 1.07
CA PHE A 145 1.49 -17.00 1.96
C PHE A 145 1.09 -16.84 3.43
N THR A 146 1.79 -17.56 4.30
CA THR A 146 1.61 -17.48 5.75
C THR A 146 2.74 -16.69 6.37
N TRP A 147 2.42 -15.71 7.22
CA TRP A 147 3.44 -15.04 8.01
C TRP A 147 4.03 -15.99 9.06
N THR A 148 5.35 -16.09 9.05
CA THR A 148 6.15 -16.82 10.04
C THR A 148 7.23 -15.89 10.58
N GLY A 149 7.76 -16.15 11.78
CA GLY A 149 8.88 -15.37 12.29
C GLY A 149 10.08 -15.37 11.33
N GLN A 150 10.33 -16.50 10.66
CA GLN A 150 11.37 -16.58 9.64
C GLN A 150 11.10 -15.60 8.48
N LEU A 151 9.88 -15.57 7.93
CA LEU A 151 9.54 -14.64 6.85
C LEU A 151 9.67 -13.17 7.29
N ILE A 152 9.26 -12.83 8.52
CA ILE A 152 9.43 -11.49 9.10
C ILE A 152 10.90 -11.08 9.12
N THR A 153 11.78 -11.92 9.66
CA THR A 153 13.23 -11.64 9.69
C THR A 153 13.82 -11.56 8.29
N CYS A 154 13.35 -12.38 7.34
CA CYS A 154 13.89 -12.39 5.98
C CYS A 154 13.42 -11.23 5.11
N LEU A 155 12.28 -10.62 5.48
CA LEU A 155 11.87 -9.32 4.97
C LEU A 155 12.59 -8.18 5.69
N GLY A 156 13.21 -8.41 6.86
CA GLY A 156 13.79 -7.34 7.68
C GLY A 156 12.75 -6.51 8.42
N LEU A 157 11.54 -7.03 8.63
CA LEU A 157 10.45 -6.32 9.33
C LEU A 157 10.68 -6.21 10.84
N ASP A 158 11.66 -6.92 11.38
CA ASP A 158 12.19 -6.73 12.73
C ASP A 158 13.16 -5.52 12.83
N ASN A 159 13.58 -4.95 11.70
CA ASN A 159 14.44 -3.78 11.59
C ASN A 159 13.84 -2.71 10.66
N VAL A 160 12.58 -2.34 10.90
CA VAL A 160 11.89 -1.29 10.14
C VAL A 160 12.58 0.06 10.29
N THR A 161 12.56 0.88 9.24
CA THR A 161 13.07 2.27 9.25
C THR A 161 11.94 3.28 9.46
N ALA A 162 10.72 2.92 9.05
CA ALA A 162 9.52 3.70 9.34
C ALA A 162 8.29 2.80 9.43
N PHE A 163 7.31 3.28 10.20
CA PHE A 163 6.04 2.61 10.42
C PHE A 163 4.90 3.59 10.18
N ALA A 164 3.81 3.16 9.58
CA ALA A 164 2.65 4.02 9.42
C ALA A 164 1.33 3.28 9.64
N VAL A 165 0.34 4.05 10.09
CA VAL A 165 -1.06 3.64 10.11
C VAL A 165 -1.84 4.61 9.25
N SER A 166 -2.59 4.11 8.27
CA SER A 166 -3.50 4.90 7.43
C SER A 166 -4.93 4.38 7.47
N ASP A 167 -5.85 5.13 6.89
CA ASP A 167 -7.24 4.78 6.66
C ASP A 167 -7.56 4.42 5.19
N ASP A 168 -6.53 4.25 4.35
CA ASP A 168 -6.67 3.84 2.95
C ASP A 168 -5.79 2.63 2.65
N VAL A 169 -6.39 1.57 2.08
CA VAL A 169 -5.71 0.30 1.75
C VAL A 169 -4.66 0.43 0.65
N ALA A 170 -4.70 1.49 -0.13
CA ALA A 170 -3.83 1.73 -1.28
C ALA A 170 -2.71 2.72 -0.97
N THR A 171 -2.82 3.52 0.09
CA THR A 171 -1.82 4.55 0.36
C THR A 171 -1.71 4.97 1.83
N ILE A 172 -0.52 5.44 2.21
CA ILE A 172 -0.31 6.20 3.45
C ILE A 172 -0.60 7.69 3.29
N ASN A 173 -0.75 8.24 2.08
CA ASN A 173 -0.94 9.67 1.87
C ASN A 173 -2.39 10.10 2.07
N THR A 174 -2.85 10.07 3.32
CA THR A 174 -4.17 10.53 3.73
C THR A 174 -4.07 11.49 4.90
N GLU A 175 -5.09 12.34 5.07
CA GLU A 175 -5.16 13.29 6.18
C GLU A 175 -5.16 12.61 7.56
N ASN A 176 -5.55 11.33 7.64
CA ASN A 176 -5.66 10.58 8.91
C ASN A 176 -4.47 9.64 9.15
N SER A 177 -3.45 9.71 8.31
CA SER A 177 -2.25 8.89 8.47
C SER A 177 -1.31 9.41 9.53
N TRP A 178 -0.84 8.48 10.36
CA TRP A 178 0.21 8.70 11.35
C TRP A 178 1.43 7.89 10.99
N ILE A 179 2.59 8.52 11.05
CA ILE A 179 3.88 7.94 10.70
C ILE A 179 4.79 8.01 11.92
N LEU A 180 5.53 6.95 12.16
CA LEU A 180 6.68 6.93 13.04
C LEU A 180 7.93 6.87 12.16
N GLU A 181 8.67 7.96 12.12
CA GLU A 181 9.98 8.04 11.47
C GLU A 181 11.06 7.49 12.39
N ASN A 182 12.14 6.95 11.82
CA ASN A 182 13.22 6.28 12.56
C ASN A 182 12.64 5.25 13.55
N SER A 183 11.76 4.41 13.03
CA SER A 183 11.03 3.46 13.86
C SER A 183 11.93 2.35 14.38
N SER A 184 11.62 1.82 15.56
CA SER A 184 12.21 0.58 16.04
C SER A 184 11.26 -0.15 16.97
N TRP A 185 11.29 -1.49 16.93
CA TRP A 185 10.51 -2.29 17.86
C TRP A 185 11.11 -2.20 19.26
N ALA A 186 10.27 -1.88 20.23
CA ALA A 186 10.60 -1.86 21.65
C ALA A 186 10.47 -3.29 22.21
N PHE A 187 11.39 -4.17 21.79
CA PHE A 187 11.35 -5.60 22.07
C PHE A 187 11.33 -5.93 23.57
N GLU A 188 12.00 -5.13 24.40
CA GLU A 188 11.97 -5.22 25.86
C GLU A 188 10.59 -4.92 26.47
N SER A 189 9.69 -4.35 25.67
CA SER A 189 8.32 -4.02 26.02
C SER A 189 7.31 -5.08 25.52
N PHE A 190 7.79 -6.21 24.96
CA PHE A 190 6.93 -7.30 24.49
C PHE A 190 6.55 -8.23 25.64
N ARG A 191 5.29 -8.15 26.10
CA ARG A 191 4.90 -8.79 27.38
C ARG A 191 3.50 -9.38 27.35
N VAL A 192 3.27 -10.50 28.03
CA VAL A 192 1.93 -11.00 28.37
C VAL A 192 1.49 -10.37 29.67
N CYS A 193 0.21 -10.03 29.76
CA CYS A 193 -0.38 -9.63 31.03
C CYS A 193 -1.36 -10.70 31.48
N GLY A 194 -1.15 -11.21 32.70
CA GLY A 194 -2.02 -12.23 33.28
C GLY A 194 -3.38 -11.69 33.69
N ASN A 195 -3.45 -10.40 34.03
CA ASN A 195 -4.67 -9.72 34.51
C ASN A 195 -4.79 -8.32 33.86
N SER A 196 -6.00 -7.77 33.86
CA SER A 196 -6.30 -6.38 33.49
C SER A 196 -6.72 -5.58 34.74
N PRO A 197 -6.16 -4.37 35.00
CA PRO A 197 -5.08 -3.72 34.28
C PRO A 197 -3.77 -4.53 34.40
N CYS A 198 -2.86 -4.37 33.45
CA CYS A 198 -1.60 -5.11 33.46
C CYS A 198 -0.69 -4.67 34.62
N THR A 199 -0.83 -5.34 35.76
CA THR A 199 -0.04 -5.08 36.97
C THR A 199 1.16 -6.02 37.09
N SER A 200 1.13 -7.15 36.39
CA SER A 200 2.25 -8.08 36.25
C SER A 200 2.42 -8.44 34.78
N SER A 201 3.68 -8.44 34.34
CA SER A 201 4.03 -8.64 32.94
C SER A 201 5.19 -9.64 32.86
N THR A 202 5.02 -10.71 32.09
CA THR A 202 6.09 -11.66 31.78
C THR A 202 6.46 -11.55 30.30
N ASN A 203 7.67 -11.98 29.95
CA ASN A 203 8.03 -12.10 28.54
C ASN A 203 7.06 -13.06 27.83
N LEU A 204 6.75 -12.78 26.57
CA LEU A 204 5.86 -13.61 25.74
C LEU A 204 6.35 -15.05 25.56
N GLY A 205 7.63 -15.33 25.79
CA GLY A 205 8.22 -16.66 25.64
C GLY A 205 8.31 -17.12 24.18
N ILE A 206 8.05 -16.23 23.23
CA ILE A 206 8.17 -16.44 21.78
C ILE A 206 9.12 -15.40 21.18
N SER A 207 9.67 -15.70 20.00
CA SER A 207 10.61 -14.79 19.33
C SER A 207 9.90 -13.48 18.94
N TYR A 208 10.63 -12.38 18.88
CA TYR A 208 10.06 -11.10 18.47
C TYR A 208 9.53 -11.14 17.04
N ALA A 209 10.19 -11.89 16.16
CA ALA A 209 9.74 -12.09 14.79
C ALA A 209 8.40 -12.84 14.75
N ASP A 210 8.18 -13.83 15.63
CA ASP A 210 6.89 -14.50 15.74
C ASP A 210 5.80 -13.57 16.28
N VAL A 211 6.13 -12.64 17.18
CA VAL A 211 5.18 -11.61 17.63
C VAL A 211 4.72 -10.74 16.47
N ILE A 212 5.65 -10.26 15.63
CA ILE A 212 5.32 -9.46 14.45
C ILE A 212 4.53 -10.30 13.43
N ALA A 213 4.90 -11.57 13.25
CA ALA A 213 4.17 -12.49 12.38
C ALA A 213 2.73 -12.71 12.87
N ASN A 214 2.51 -12.81 14.19
CA ASN A 214 1.19 -12.90 14.78
C ASN A 214 0.35 -11.64 14.47
N LEU A 215 0.94 -10.45 14.64
CA LEU A 215 0.27 -9.20 14.26
C LEU A 215 -0.12 -9.20 12.77
N ALA A 216 0.79 -9.63 11.90
CA ALA A 216 0.56 -9.71 10.46
C ALA A 216 -0.51 -10.75 10.07
N LYS A 217 -0.64 -11.84 10.86
CA LYS A 217 -1.71 -12.84 10.72
C LYS A 217 -3.07 -12.38 11.23
N CYS A 218 -3.19 -11.15 11.71
CA CYS A 218 -4.36 -10.76 12.48
C CYS A 218 -4.55 -11.70 13.68
N GLN A 219 -3.52 -11.83 14.52
CA GLN A 219 -3.59 -12.47 15.83
C GLN A 219 -3.00 -11.54 16.90
N THR A 220 -3.35 -11.77 18.16
CA THR A 220 -2.72 -11.06 19.29
C THR A 220 -1.21 -11.25 19.27
N PRO A 221 -0.40 -10.41 19.94
CA PRO A 221 1.05 -10.63 20.03
C PRO A 221 1.46 -12.05 20.47
N SER A 222 0.65 -12.72 21.31
CA SER A 222 0.88 -14.10 21.76
C SER A 222 0.37 -15.19 20.79
N GLY A 223 -0.27 -14.82 19.68
CA GLY A 223 -0.72 -15.73 18.63
C GLY A 223 -2.14 -16.28 18.80
N THR A 224 -2.89 -15.79 19.79
CA THR A 224 -4.31 -16.15 19.96
C THR A 224 -5.21 -15.35 19.02
N ASP A 225 -6.41 -15.84 18.76
CA ASP A 225 -7.42 -15.09 18.01
C ASP A 225 -7.82 -13.81 18.75
N TRP A 226 -8.02 -12.72 18.01
CA TRP A 226 -8.43 -11.43 18.58
C TRP A 226 -9.83 -11.43 19.22
N SER A 227 -10.66 -12.41 18.89
CA SER A 227 -12.01 -12.54 19.45
C SER A 227 -12.01 -13.17 20.85
N GLN A 228 -10.91 -13.78 21.27
CA GLN A 228 -10.79 -14.42 22.57
C GLN A 228 -10.39 -13.36 23.60
N ALA A 229 -11.15 -13.25 24.69
CA ALA A 229 -10.88 -12.35 25.81
C ALA A 229 -9.40 -12.46 26.22
N TYR A 230 -8.68 -11.36 26.05
CA TYR A 230 -7.22 -11.30 26.02
C TYR A 230 -6.52 -11.99 27.20
N ALA A 231 -5.93 -13.16 26.95
CA ALA A 231 -4.67 -13.58 27.56
C ALA A 231 -3.47 -13.00 26.76
N GLY A 232 -3.65 -11.80 26.23
CA GLY A 232 -2.91 -11.28 25.08
C GLY A 232 -1.72 -10.43 25.46
N GLY A 233 -0.65 -10.56 24.68
CA GLY A 233 0.54 -9.75 24.85
C GLY A 233 0.41 -8.33 24.33
N TYR A 234 1.45 -7.55 24.60
CA TYR A 234 1.72 -6.25 24.01
C TYR A 234 2.92 -6.36 23.08
N ALA A 235 2.84 -5.67 21.95
CA ALA A 235 4.01 -5.32 21.15
C ALA A 235 4.05 -3.80 21.04
N MET A 236 5.23 -3.22 20.95
CA MET A 236 5.40 -1.77 20.95
C MET A 236 6.43 -1.36 19.90
N ILE A 237 6.17 -0.26 19.22
CA ILE A 237 7.06 0.35 18.24
C ILE A 237 7.25 1.82 18.59
N ASP A 238 8.50 2.24 18.68
CA ASP A 238 8.93 3.60 18.96
C ASP A 238 9.31 4.31 17.67
N GLY A 239 9.24 5.64 17.68
CA GLY A 239 9.75 6.48 16.60
C GLY A 239 9.40 7.96 16.81
N PHE A 240 9.73 8.80 15.85
CA PHE A 240 9.35 10.21 15.84
C PHE A 240 8.01 10.39 15.12
N LEU A 241 7.06 11.02 15.80
CA LEU A 241 5.72 11.21 15.28
C LEU A 241 5.72 12.18 14.09
N SER A 242 5.10 11.75 13.00
CA SER A 242 4.85 12.52 11.79
C SER A 242 3.44 12.21 11.27
N THR A 243 2.94 12.99 10.32
CA THR A 243 1.60 12.80 9.74
C THR A 243 1.58 13.37 8.32
N ASN A 244 0.68 12.83 7.49
CA ASN A 244 0.40 13.38 6.16
C ASN A 244 -0.79 14.36 6.16
N GLY A 245 -1.48 14.53 7.30
CA GLY A 245 -2.52 15.54 7.46
C GLY A 245 -1.99 16.85 8.06
N ASP A 246 -2.89 17.81 8.27
CA ASP A 246 -2.57 19.11 8.86
C ASP A 246 -2.49 19.08 10.41
N TRP A 247 -2.36 17.89 11.01
CA TRP A 247 -2.36 17.74 12.46
C TRP A 247 -1.02 18.14 13.07
N SER A 248 -1.05 18.99 14.09
CA SER A 248 0.15 19.35 14.85
C SER A 248 0.43 18.42 16.04
N ARG A 249 -0.56 17.60 16.44
CA ARG A 249 -0.48 16.71 17.60
C ARG A 249 -1.41 15.51 17.47
N MET A 250 -0.98 14.38 18.02
CA MET A 250 -1.75 13.15 18.17
C MET A 250 -2.17 12.97 19.63
N PHE A 251 -3.41 12.58 19.89
CA PHE A 251 -3.81 12.13 21.22
C PHE A 251 -3.06 10.86 21.58
N TYR A 252 -2.45 10.84 22.77
CA TYR A 252 -1.57 9.79 23.24
C TYR A 252 -1.87 9.50 24.70
N GLY A 253 -2.23 8.28 25.08
CA GLY A 253 -2.39 7.92 26.50
C GLY A 253 -3.84 7.94 27.01
N CYS A 254 -4.02 7.69 28.32
CA CYS A 254 -5.34 7.53 28.97
C CYS A 254 -5.95 8.88 29.41
N VAL A 255 -5.13 9.93 29.52
CA VAL A 255 -5.45 11.12 30.31
C VAL A 255 -5.23 12.41 29.51
N ASN A 256 -6.10 12.71 28.54
CA ASN A 256 -6.08 13.95 27.73
C ASN A 256 -4.67 14.41 27.34
N SER A 257 -3.80 13.45 27.05
CA SER A 257 -2.39 13.68 26.80
C SER A 257 -2.16 13.64 25.30
N TYR A 258 -1.21 14.43 24.84
CA TYR A 258 -0.90 14.56 23.42
C TYR A 258 0.60 14.36 23.20
N ARG A 259 0.94 14.02 21.96
CA ARG A 259 2.29 14.06 21.42
C ARG A 259 2.27 14.98 20.21
N ASN A 260 3.16 15.96 20.20
CA ASN A 260 3.29 16.86 19.06
C ASN A 260 4.05 16.14 17.94
N VAL A 261 3.76 16.50 16.70
CA VAL A 261 4.58 16.10 15.56
C VAL A 261 6.04 16.52 15.81
N GLY A 262 6.97 15.64 15.44
CA GLY A 262 8.40 15.74 15.74
C GLY A 262 8.83 15.21 17.10
N GLN A 263 7.90 14.85 18.00
CA GLN A 263 8.24 14.22 19.28
C GLN A 263 8.38 12.70 19.16
N SER A 264 9.28 12.12 19.96
CA SER A 264 9.31 10.68 20.16
C SER A 264 8.01 10.20 20.79
N THR A 265 7.47 9.13 20.24
CA THR A 265 6.24 8.49 20.71
C THR A 265 6.34 6.98 20.54
N ARG A 266 5.34 6.30 21.09
CA ARG A 266 5.23 4.85 21.07
C ARG A 266 3.83 4.46 20.63
N LEU A 267 3.76 3.58 19.63
CA LEU A 267 2.53 2.88 19.29
C LEU A 267 2.57 1.47 19.88
N ARG A 268 1.40 0.97 20.25
CA ARG A 268 1.23 -0.28 20.98
C ARG A 268 0.20 -1.14 20.28
N PHE A 269 0.51 -2.41 20.10
CA PHE A 269 -0.38 -3.45 19.60
C PHE A 269 -0.76 -4.39 20.73
N GLY A 270 -1.98 -4.94 20.69
CA GLY A 270 -2.53 -5.74 21.79
C GLY A 270 -3.17 -4.90 22.90
N GLY A 271 -3.94 -5.54 23.78
CA GLY A 271 -4.78 -4.87 24.78
C GLY A 271 -5.40 -5.83 25.79
N GLY A 272 -6.25 -5.32 26.69
CA GLY A 272 -6.97 -6.11 27.69
C GLY A 272 -8.31 -6.69 27.19
N PRO A 273 -8.99 -7.54 27.98
CA PRO A 273 -10.17 -8.34 27.61
C PRO A 273 -11.34 -7.60 26.94
N HIS A 274 -11.44 -6.30 27.14
CA HIS A 274 -12.54 -5.46 26.67
C HIS A 274 -12.30 -4.78 25.32
N HIS A 275 -11.14 -4.98 24.68
CA HIS A 275 -10.74 -4.28 23.45
C HIS A 275 -10.88 -5.15 22.20
N THR A 276 -12.06 -5.70 21.92
CA THR A 276 -12.22 -6.56 20.74
C THR A 276 -12.08 -5.76 19.44
N GLY A 277 -10.93 -5.89 18.79
CA GLY A 277 -10.71 -5.40 17.43
C GLY A 277 -10.02 -4.04 17.28
N GLU A 278 -9.34 -3.53 18.31
CA GLU A 278 -8.45 -2.39 18.19
C GLU A 278 -7.00 -2.89 18.05
N PHE A 279 -6.32 -2.48 16.96
CA PHE A 279 -5.07 -3.12 16.51
C PHE A 279 -3.83 -2.33 16.93
N VAL A 280 -3.88 -1.01 16.72
CA VAL A 280 -2.79 -0.09 17.00
C VAL A 280 -3.36 1.02 17.86
N HIS A 281 -2.73 1.21 19.01
CA HIS A 281 -3.12 2.18 20.01
C HIS A 281 -1.96 3.12 20.26
N THR A 282 -2.27 4.27 20.84
CA THR A 282 -1.27 4.95 21.67
C THR A 282 -1.19 4.24 23.04
N SER A 283 -0.30 4.67 23.94
CA SER A 283 0.15 3.90 25.12
C SER A 283 -0.91 3.41 26.14
N CYS A 284 -2.22 3.63 25.94
CA CYS A 284 -3.26 3.39 26.93
C CYS A 284 -4.54 2.73 26.38
N ASN A 285 -5.27 2.07 27.30
CA ASN A 285 -6.45 1.24 27.02
C ASN A 285 -7.79 2.00 27.11
N ASP A 286 -7.95 2.98 27.99
CA ASP A 286 -9.29 3.56 28.25
C ASP A 286 -9.58 4.79 27.40
N TYR A 287 -10.25 4.55 26.26
CA TYR A 287 -10.75 5.63 25.42
C TYR A 287 -12.11 6.11 25.92
N SER A 288 -12.18 7.37 26.32
CA SER A 288 -13.43 8.12 26.25
C SER A 288 -13.83 8.21 24.77
N ALA A 289 -14.81 7.40 24.36
CA ALA A 289 -15.45 7.51 23.04
C ALA A 289 -16.03 8.90 22.77
N ASN A 290 -16.18 9.72 23.83
CA ASN A 290 -16.73 11.07 23.79
C ASN A 290 -15.70 12.17 23.51
N VAL A 291 -14.40 11.88 23.40
CA VAL A 291 -13.45 12.87 22.86
C VAL A 291 -13.63 12.91 21.34
N GLN A 292 -14.33 13.93 20.86
CA GLN A 292 -14.68 14.16 19.45
C GLN A 292 -13.47 14.62 18.59
N ASP A 293 -12.31 14.85 19.21
CA ASP A 293 -11.12 15.30 18.50
C ASP A 293 -10.52 14.14 17.68
N GLY A 294 -10.62 14.24 16.35
CA GLY A 294 -10.27 13.20 15.38
C GLY A 294 -8.77 12.90 15.21
N ASN A 295 -7.91 13.39 16.10
CA ASN A 295 -6.45 13.35 15.95
C ASN A 295 -5.80 12.15 16.68
N ARG A 296 -6.31 10.93 16.49
CA ARG A 296 -5.73 9.73 17.12
C ARG A 296 -5.67 8.55 16.16
N VAL A 297 -4.64 7.72 16.29
CA VAL A 297 -4.50 6.45 15.52
C VAL A 297 -5.77 5.58 15.67
N THR A 298 -6.41 5.68 16.84
CA THR A 298 -7.59 4.92 17.25
C THR A 298 -8.96 5.57 16.97
N SER A 299 -9.05 6.80 16.43
CA SER A 299 -10.35 7.51 16.30
C SER A 299 -11.02 7.15 15.01
N ARG A 300 -11.81 6.10 15.11
CA ARG A 300 -13.26 6.11 14.87
C ARG A 300 -13.58 4.63 14.79
N TRP A 301 -13.93 4.01 15.91
CA TRP A 301 -14.58 2.71 15.83
C TRP A 301 -16.01 2.92 15.33
N THR A 302 -16.14 3.40 14.10
CA THR A 302 -17.33 3.22 13.30
C THR A 302 -17.14 1.90 12.57
N THR A 303 -18.19 1.10 12.46
CA THR A 303 -18.17 -0.25 11.87
C THR A 303 -17.65 -0.32 10.43
N ASN A 304 -17.33 0.82 9.81
CA ASN A 304 -16.89 0.96 8.43
C ASN A 304 -15.44 1.43 8.29
N ASN A 305 -14.68 1.53 9.39
CA ASN A 305 -13.34 2.11 9.31
C ASN A 305 -12.29 1.16 8.75
N VAL A 306 -11.55 1.68 7.78
CA VAL A 306 -10.35 1.06 7.25
C VAL A 306 -9.17 1.47 8.13
N ARG A 307 -8.32 0.50 8.47
CA ARG A 307 -7.03 0.75 9.13
C ARG A 307 -5.99 -0.16 8.53
N VAL A 308 -4.85 0.42 8.18
CA VAL A 308 -3.82 -0.28 7.41
C VAL A 308 -2.51 -0.12 8.10
N MET A 309 -1.79 -1.23 8.26
CA MET A 309 -0.45 -1.22 8.80
C MET A 309 0.56 -1.24 7.67
N TRP A 310 1.43 -0.24 7.66
CA TRP A 310 2.49 -0.10 6.67
C TRP A 310 3.85 -0.11 7.34
N MET A 311 4.81 -0.76 6.70
CA MET A 311 6.19 -0.79 7.15
C MET A 311 7.11 -0.48 5.99
N LYS A 312 8.15 0.31 6.28
CA LYS A 312 9.26 0.58 5.37
C LYS A 312 10.53 -0.04 5.98
N ILE A 313 11.27 -0.73 5.13
CA ILE A 313 12.47 -1.51 5.45
C ILE A 313 13.61 -1.04 4.56
#